data_AF-A0A662Q4S7-F1
#
_entry.id   AF-A0A662Q4S7-F1
#
_cell.length_a   1.000
_cell.length_b   1.000
_cell.length_c   1.000
_cell.angle_alpha   90.00
_cell.angle_beta   90.00
_cell.angle_gamma   90.00
#
_symmetry.space_group_name_H-M   'P 1'
#
loop_
_entity.id
_entity.type
_entity.pdbx_description
1 polymer ?
#
loop_
_entity_poly.entity_id
_entity_poly.type
_entity_poly.pdbx_seq_one_letter_code
_entity_poly.pdbx_strand_id
1 'polypeptide(L)'
;DFGVPVRWAKTPREAAAIIYSIARREQRKKRKEPVIKDRKLPASLKELQEYVVASLPGVDSVLAKRLLEAFGSIREVFLASEEKLQRVEGIGPKTAKNIRWIIDSPYRRVPESS
;
A
#
# COMPACT_ATOMS: atom_id res chain seq x y z
N ASP A 1 9.76 17.60 11.82
CA ASP A 1 11.01 17.12 11.21
C ASP A 1 10.79 16.80 9.74
N PHE A 2 11.52 17.46 8.82
CA PHE A 2 11.22 17.47 7.38
C PHE A 2 11.78 16.28 6.57
N GLY A 3 12.23 15.19 7.21
CA GLY A 3 12.62 13.95 6.52
C GLY A 3 13.80 14.05 5.55
N VAL A 4 14.49 15.19 5.47
CA VAL A 4 15.66 15.38 4.59
C VAL A 4 16.92 14.87 5.30
N PRO A 5 17.62 13.88 4.76
CA PRO A 5 18.85 13.38 5.37
C PRO A 5 20.00 14.39 5.19
N VAL A 6 20.49 14.96 6.29
CA VAL A 6 21.68 15.81 6.31
C VAL A 6 22.95 14.93 6.32
N ARG A 7 23.93 15.29 5.50
CA ARG A 7 25.25 14.62 5.44
C ARG A 7 26.34 15.66 5.61
N TRP A 8 27.26 15.41 6.54
CA TRP A 8 28.39 16.29 6.81
C TRP A 8 29.61 15.82 6.04
N ALA A 9 30.34 16.76 5.44
CA ALA A 9 31.64 16.52 4.82
C ALA A 9 32.65 17.50 5.43
N LYS A 10 33.82 16.98 5.82
CA LYS A 10 34.91 17.77 6.44
C LYS A 10 35.84 18.39 5.41
N THR A 11 35.80 17.91 4.16
CA THR A 11 36.64 18.40 3.06
C THR A 11 35.89 18.46 1.72
N PRO A 12 36.33 19.29 0.76
CA PRO A 12 35.77 19.32 -0.59
C PRO A 12 35.84 17.96 -1.31
N ARG A 13 36.90 17.17 -1.07
CA ARG A 13 37.07 15.84 -1.67
C ARG A 13 36.03 14.84 -1.15
N GLU A 14 35.73 14.90 0.15
CA GLU A 14 34.70 14.08 0.77
C GLU A 14 33.30 14.48 0.27
N ALA A 15 33.03 15.79 0.15
CA ALA A 15 31.79 16.28 -0.43
C ALA A 15 31.61 15.79 -1.89
N ALA A 16 32.66 15.86 -2.71
CA ALA A 16 32.64 15.37 -4.09
C ALA A 16 32.38 13.86 -4.15
N ALA A 17 32.96 13.07 -3.25
CA ALA A 17 32.71 11.63 -3.16
C ALA A 17 31.26 11.30 -2.78
N ILE A 18 30.68 12.06 -1.83
CA ILE A 18 29.27 11.93 -1.45
C ILE A 18 28.37 12.26 -2.66
N ILE A 19 28.57 13.40 -3.32
CA ILE A 19 27.80 13.82 -4.50
C ILE A 19 27.90 12.77 -5.62
N TYR A 20 29.12 12.31 -5.92
CA TYR A 20 29.36 11.28 -6.93
C TYR A 20 28.63 9.96 -6.61
N SER A 21 28.63 9.54 -5.34
CA SER A 21 27.94 8.32 -4.92
C SER A 21 26.41 8.44 -5.06
N ILE A 22 25.85 9.62 -4.76
CA ILE A 22 24.42 9.92 -4.92
C ILE A 22 24.07 9.90 -6.41
N ALA A 23 24.80 10.66 -7.23
CA ALA A 23 24.58 10.73 -8.67
C ALA A 23 24.69 9.35 -9.32
N ARG A 24 25.70 8.55 -8.96
CA ARG A 24 25.87 7.18 -9.45
C ARG A 24 24.72 6.26 -9.03
N ARG A 25 24.18 6.42 -7.82
CA ARG A 25 23.04 5.62 -7.34
C ARG A 25 21.75 5.98 -8.09
N GLU A 26 21.50 7.27 -8.32
CA GLU A 26 20.33 7.76 -9.05
C GLU A 26 20.41 7.42 -10.55
N GLN A 27 21.59 7.56 -11.17
CA GLN A 27 21.79 7.23 -12.59
C GLN A 27 21.75 5.71 -12.87
N ARG A 28 22.20 4.87 -11.94
CA ARG A 28 22.15 3.40 -12.09
C ARG A 28 20.77 2.80 -11.79
N LYS A 29 19.98 3.44 -10.93
CA LYS A 29 18.56 3.11 -10.81
C LYS A 29 17.86 3.72 -12.02
N LYS A 30 17.75 2.98 -13.14
CA LYS A 30 16.66 3.21 -14.12
C LYS A 30 15.41 3.55 -13.31
N ARG A 31 14.72 4.67 -13.62
CA ARG A 31 13.47 5.12 -12.98
C ARG A 31 12.62 3.90 -12.61
N LYS A 32 12.81 3.37 -11.40
CA LYS A 32 11.95 2.32 -10.89
C LYS A 32 10.71 3.07 -10.47
N GLU A 33 9.58 2.66 -11.00
CA GLU A 33 8.29 3.14 -10.51
C GLU A 33 8.33 3.07 -8.97
N PRO A 34 7.87 4.12 -8.28
CA PRO A 34 7.84 4.12 -6.83
C PRO A 34 7.08 2.88 -6.37
N VAL A 35 7.70 2.10 -5.48
CA VAL A 35 7.06 0.91 -4.94
C VAL A 35 5.83 1.40 -4.16
N ILE A 36 4.64 1.02 -4.61
CA ILE A 36 3.36 1.47 -4.02
C ILE A 36 3.27 1.07 -2.53
N LYS A 37 3.94 -0.03 -2.16
CA LYS A 37 4.01 -0.53 -0.78
C LYS A 37 5.41 -0.32 -0.22
N ASP A 38 5.51 0.60 0.73
CA ASP A 38 6.73 1.01 1.44
C ASP A 38 7.23 -0.04 2.46
N ARG A 39 6.39 -1.03 2.80
CA ARG A 39 6.69 -2.11 3.75
C ARG A 39 7.05 -3.42 3.06
N LYS A 40 7.94 -4.19 3.70
CA LYS A 40 8.17 -5.60 3.35
C LYS A 40 6.85 -6.37 3.41
N LEU A 41 6.60 -7.19 2.39
CA LEU A 41 5.45 -8.09 2.39
C LEU A 41 5.56 -9.12 3.53
N PRO A 42 4.43 -9.53 4.13
CA PRO A 42 4.41 -10.59 5.13
C PRO A 42 4.95 -11.94 4.60
N ALA A 43 5.42 -12.79 5.51
CA ALA A 43 6.09 -14.04 5.14
C ALA A 43 5.12 -15.21 4.95
N SER A 44 3.95 -15.19 5.62
CA SER A 44 2.96 -16.27 5.54
C SER A 44 1.75 -15.93 4.68
N LEU A 45 1.09 -16.96 4.13
CA LEU A 45 -0.16 -16.80 3.36
C LEU A 45 -1.25 -16.11 4.18
N LYS A 46 -1.41 -16.50 5.45
CA LYS A 46 -2.41 -15.92 6.37
C LYS A 46 -2.18 -14.42 6.54
N GLU A 47 -0.96 -14.02 6.88
CA GLU A 47 -0.65 -12.60 7.06
C GLU A 47 -0.76 -11.82 5.75
N LEU A 48 -0.44 -12.46 4.62
CA LEU A 48 -0.61 -11.84 3.31
C LEU A 48 -2.10 -11.61 2.98
N GLN A 49 -2.97 -12.55 3.34
CA GLN A 49 -4.42 -12.40 3.19
C GLN A 49 -4.95 -11.25 4.05
N GLU A 50 -4.59 -11.24 5.34
CA GLU A 50 -4.96 -10.16 6.26
C GLU A 50 -4.43 -8.81 5.78
N TYR A 51 -3.19 -8.75 5.29
CA TYR A 51 -2.58 -7.54 4.76
C TYR A 51 -3.29 -6.98 3.52
N VAL A 52 -3.71 -7.85 2.60
CA VAL A 52 -4.47 -7.44 1.41
C VAL A 52 -5.83 -6.87 1.82
N VAL A 53 -6.56 -7.56 2.70
CA VAL A 53 -7.89 -7.11 3.14
C VAL A 53 -7.79 -5.85 4.00
N ALA A 54 -6.79 -5.73 4.87
CA ALA A 54 -6.51 -4.51 5.66
C ALA A 54 -6.04 -3.32 4.80
N SER A 55 -5.77 -3.52 3.50
CA SER A 55 -5.51 -2.41 2.57
C SER A 55 -6.80 -1.73 2.10
N LEU A 56 -7.98 -2.28 2.43
CA LEU A 56 -9.28 -1.69 2.08
C LEU A 56 -9.59 -0.45 2.95
N PRO A 57 -10.34 0.54 2.41
CA PRO A 57 -10.62 1.77 3.12
C PRO A 57 -11.44 1.52 4.40
N GLY A 58 -10.92 1.97 5.54
CA GLY A 58 -11.59 1.81 6.83
C GLY A 58 -11.56 0.39 7.40
N VAL A 59 -10.66 -0.46 6.92
CA VAL A 59 -10.45 -1.83 7.40
C VAL A 59 -9.07 -1.93 8.05
N ASP A 60 -9.02 -2.18 9.34
CA ASP A 60 -7.78 -2.47 10.06
C ASP A 60 -7.49 -3.98 10.09
N SER A 61 -6.43 -4.40 10.80
CA SER A 61 -6.07 -5.82 10.92
C SER A 61 -7.15 -6.65 11.63
N VAL A 62 -7.88 -6.06 12.57
CA VAL A 62 -8.94 -6.76 13.32
C VAL A 62 -10.14 -7.02 12.41
N LEU A 63 -10.59 -5.98 11.69
CA LEU A 63 -11.68 -6.09 10.72
C LEU A 63 -11.30 -6.99 9.54
N ALA A 64 -10.05 -6.93 9.07
CA ALA A 64 -9.56 -7.80 8.01
C ALA A 64 -9.67 -9.28 8.40
N LYS A 65 -9.26 -9.62 9.62
CA LYS A 65 -9.41 -10.97 10.16
C LYS A 65 -10.88 -11.38 10.25
N ARG A 66 -11.75 -10.54 10.81
CA ARG A 66 -13.21 -10.81 10.91
C ARG A 66 -13.86 -11.03 9.55
N LEU A 67 -13.51 -10.21 8.55
CA LEU A 67 -13.99 -10.37 7.17
C LEU A 67 -13.51 -11.70 6.58
N LEU A 68 -12.24 -12.06 6.74
CA LEU A 68 -11.71 -13.32 6.25
C LEU A 68 -12.33 -14.53 6.97
N GLU A 69 -12.62 -14.44 8.26
CA GLU A 69 -13.31 -15.48 9.01
C GLU A 69 -14.78 -15.62 8.56
N ALA A 70 -15.47 -14.51 8.29
CA ALA A 70 -16.87 -14.52 7.86
C ALA A 70 -17.07 -15.02 6.42
N PHE A 71 -16.15 -14.69 5.51
CA PHE A 71 -16.27 -14.98 4.07
C PHE A 71 -15.36 -16.12 3.59
N GLY A 72 -14.35 -16.52 4.36
CA GLY A 72 -13.48 -17.66 4.09
C GLY A 72 -12.33 -17.41 3.10
N SER A 73 -12.36 -16.33 2.30
CA SER A 73 -11.24 -15.98 1.42
C SER A 73 -11.26 -14.51 0.98
N ILE A 74 -10.12 -14.00 0.48
CA ILE A 74 -10.05 -12.66 -0.14
C ILE A 74 -11.08 -12.51 -1.25
N ARG A 75 -11.22 -13.54 -2.12
CA ARG A 75 -12.17 -13.53 -3.24
C ARG A 75 -13.59 -13.26 -2.75
N GLU A 76 -14.02 -13.99 -1.72
CA GLU A 76 -15.38 -13.87 -1.20
C GLU A 76 -15.61 -12.52 -0.49
N VAL A 77 -14.60 -11.97 0.19
CA VAL A 77 -14.67 -10.59 0.72
C VAL A 77 -14.87 -9.59 -0.43
N PHE A 78 -14.16 -9.75 -1.54
CA PHE A 78 -14.23 -8.84 -2.68
C PHE A 78 -15.50 -9.00 -3.52
N LEU A 79 -16.20 -10.13 -3.43
CA LEU A 79 -17.47 -10.38 -4.10
C LEU A 79 -18.69 -10.08 -3.22
N ALA A 80 -18.51 -9.89 -1.91
CA ALA A 80 -19.58 -9.58 -0.98
C ALA A 80 -20.26 -8.24 -1.33
N SER A 81 -21.60 -8.22 -1.27
CA SER A 81 -22.39 -7.00 -1.44
C SER A 81 -22.27 -6.07 -0.22
N GLU A 82 -22.68 -4.80 -0.34
CA GLU A 82 -22.68 -3.86 0.78
C GLU A 82 -23.46 -4.41 1.99
N GLU A 83 -24.60 -5.06 1.75
CA GLU A 83 -25.45 -5.62 2.80
C GLU A 83 -24.79 -6.81 3.49
N LYS A 84 -24.06 -7.66 2.75
CA LYS A 84 -23.31 -8.77 3.32
C LYS A 84 -22.15 -8.28 4.16
N LEU A 85 -21.40 -7.29 3.67
CA LEU A 85 -20.28 -6.68 4.40
C LEU A 85 -20.75 -6.08 5.73
N GLN A 86 -21.90 -5.41 5.76
CA GLN A 86 -22.49 -4.81 6.97
C GLN A 86 -22.90 -5.82 8.04
N ARG A 87 -22.99 -7.12 7.72
CA ARG A 87 -23.25 -8.16 8.72
C ARG A 87 -22.03 -8.47 9.59
N VAL A 88 -20.84 -8.03 9.17
CA VAL A 88 -19.61 -8.19 9.95
C VAL A 88 -19.52 -7.08 10.98
N GLU A 89 -19.37 -7.47 12.25
CA GLU A 89 -19.29 -6.55 13.38
C GLU A 89 -18.16 -5.51 13.18
N GLY A 90 -18.54 -4.23 13.23
CA GLY A 90 -17.63 -3.10 13.02
C GLY A 90 -17.62 -2.56 11.60
N ILE A 91 -18.32 -3.19 10.65
CA ILE A 91 -18.51 -2.66 9.29
C ILE A 91 -19.84 -1.91 9.21
N GLY A 92 -19.77 -0.58 9.32
CA GLY A 92 -20.93 0.30 9.10
C GLY A 92 -21.21 0.57 7.61
N PRO A 93 -22.35 1.20 7.29
CA PRO A 93 -22.79 1.47 5.90
C PRO A 93 -21.76 2.29 5.11
N LYS A 94 -21.13 3.29 5.75
CA LYS A 94 -20.09 4.12 5.11
C LYS A 94 -18.87 3.29 4.70
N THR A 95 -18.41 2.39 5.57
CA THR A 95 -17.25 1.52 5.29
C THR A 95 -17.60 0.54 4.18
N ALA A 96 -18.75 -0.12 4.26
CA ALA A 96 -19.22 -1.06 3.24
C ALA A 96 -19.29 -0.42 1.85
N LYS A 97 -19.89 0.79 1.76
CA LYS A 97 -19.98 1.57 0.53
C LYS A 97 -18.61 1.94 -0.03
N ASN A 98 -17.68 2.37 0.83
CA ASN A 98 -16.32 2.70 0.39
C ASN A 98 -15.55 1.48 -0.12
N ILE A 99 -15.72 0.33 0.52
CA ILE A 99 -15.14 -0.94 0.07
C ILE A 99 -15.66 -1.30 -1.32
N ARG A 100 -16.98 -1.25 -1.54
CA ARG A 100 -17.55 -1.52 -2.87
C ARG A 100 -17.10 -0.52 -3.90
N TRP A 101 -17.10 0.76 -3.55
CA TRP A 101 -16.65 1.82 -4.44
C TRP A 101 -15.24 1.58 -4.98
N ILE A 102 -14.26 1.22 -4.13
CA ILE A 102 -12.88 1.00 -4.60
C ILE A 102 -12.72 -0.29 -5.42
N ILE A 103 -13.51 -1.33 -5.11
CA ILE A 103 -13.47 -2.62 -5.81
C ILE A 103 -14.11 -2.52 -7.20
N ASP A 104 -15.23 -1.81 -7.31
CA ASP A 104 -16.03 -1.76 -8.54
C ASP A 104 -15.69 -0.60 -9.46
N SER A 105 -14.99 0.42 -8.95
CA SER A 105 -14.62 1.57 -9.78
C SER A 105 -13.63 1.17 -10.87
N PRO A 106 -13.86 1.53 -12.14
CA PRO A 106 -12.92 1.27 -13.20
C PRO A 106 -11.60 2.02 -12.94
N TYR A 107 -10.47 1.35 -13.19
CA TYR A 107 -9.17 1.98 -13.09
C TYR A 107 -9.03 3.13 -14.10
N ARG A 108 -8.81 4.34 -13.62
CA ARG A 108 -8.60 5.52 -14.48
C ARG A 108 -7.16 5.55 -14.97
N ARG A 109 -6.94 5.25 -16.24
CA ARG A 109 -5.64 5.48 -16.91
C ARG A 109 -5.45 6.99 -17.09
N VAL A 110 -4.39 7.55 -16.54
CA VAL A 110 -3.89 8.86 -16.98
C VAL A 110 -2.98 8.57 -18.17
N PRO A 111 -3.19 9.17 -19.36
CA PRO A 111 -2.28 9.00 -20.47
C PRO A 111 -0.88 9.45 -20.03
N GLU A 112 0.11 8.58 -20.17
CA GLU A 112 1.51 9.00 -20.01
C GLU A 112 1.77 10.02 -21.12
N SER A 113 2.06 11.27 -20.73
CA SER A 113 2.47 12.31 -21.66
C SER A 113 3.75 11.86 -22.36
N SER A 114 3.65 11.68 -23.68
CA SER A 114 4.74 11.40 -24.62
C SER A 114 5.89 12.39 -24.55
#